data_AF-A0A1H5GKJ5-F1
#
_entry.id   AF-A0A1H5GKJ5-F1
#
_cell.length_a   1.000
_cell.length_b   1.000
_cell.length_c   1.000
_cell.angle_alpha   90.00
_cell.angle_beta   90.00
_cell.angle_gamma   90.00
#
_symmetry.space_group_name_H-M   'P 1'
#
loop_
_entity.id
_entity.type
_entity.pdbx_description
1 polymer ?
#
loop_
_entity_poly.entity_id
_entity_poly.type
_entity_poly.pdbx_seq_one_letter_code
_entity_poly.pdbx_strand_id
1 'polypeptide(L)'
;MTLRFVKRNLCYLAFLGLLVFTSCESNSNEELLNNDLTTEEALKVVLADDISSDVDDVIEDDSVESELASRGTTTSNHPSCLERTVENTTNGKIVTLDFGAGCEGKKGRVFAGKIIIEYVRENDSFSKTVSFENFSVNGNAIEGGMSATKVKENTNGNPERTHTVDITITLESGETIVKKGEKVKEKIAGADTKDRGDDVFLISGFWESVNKNGDAKKAQITTSLRREYACKYIVSGVVELTKGTSKYVLDFGDGSCDNLATITDEAGRVKEITLKNRKRK
;
A
#
# COMPACT_ATOMS: atom_id res chain seq x y z
N MET A 1 82.31 41.70 33.62
CA MET A 1 82.89 41.85 32.27
C MET A 1 81.75 41.63 31.29
N THR A 2 81.30 42.72 30.65
CA THR A 2 80.19 42.92 29.67
C THR A 2 78.81 42.33 30.06
N LEU A 3 77.74 43.02 30.54
CA LEU A 3 77.11 44.36 30.34
C LEU A 3 77.00 44.78 28.86
N ARG A 4 75.90 45.33 28.31
CA ARG A 4 74.46 45.50 28.62
C ARG A 4 73.94 46.41 27.45
N PHE A 5 72.69 46.23 27.02
CA PHE A 5 71.69 47.26 26.62
C PHE A 5 71.94 48.20 25.40
N VAL A 6 71.11 48.15 24.35
CA VAL A 6 69.84 48.91 24.08
C VAL A 6 70.02 50.37 23.63
N LYS A 7 69.39 50.73 22.49
CA LYS A 7 68.61 51.96 22.18
C LYS A 7 68.04 51.78 20.76
N ARG A 8 66.73 51.55 20.56
CA ARG A 8 65.57 52.48 20.55
C ARG A 8 65.71 53.63 19.55
N ASN A 9 64.98 53.53 18.44
CA ASN A 9 64.47 54.67 17.67
C ASN A 9 62.96 54.50 17.46
N LEU A 10 62.29 55.65 17.53
CA LEU A 10 60.87 55.90 17.72
C LEU A 10 60.31 56.47 16.40
N CYS A 11 59.10 56.09 15.98
CA CYS A 11 58.21 56.99 15.25
C CYS A 11 56.77 56.45 15.29
N TYR A 12 55.88 57.28 15.81
CA TYR A 12 54.43 57.11 15.91
C TYR A 12 53.76 57.20 14.53
N LEU A 13 52.72 56.40 14.31
CA LEU A 13 51.53 56.84 13.57
C LEU A 13 50.35 55.91 13.86
N ALA A 14 49.33 56.48 14.49
CA ALA A 14 48.03 55.88 14.72
C ALA A 14 47.25 55.80 13.39
N PHE A 15 46.68 54.63 13.11
CA PHE A 15 45.49 54.55 12.25
C PHE A 15 44.57 53.42 12.75
N LEU A 16 43.44 53.87 13.27
CA LEU A 16 42.24 53.10 13.59
C LEU A 16 41.70 52.49 12.30
N GLY A 17 41.50 51.17 12.23
CA GLY A 17 41.02 50.55 10.99
C GLY A 17 40.67 49.07 11.09
N LEU A 18 39.37 48.82 11.30
CA LEU A 18 38.62 47.62 10.89
C LEU A 18 38.98 46.27 11.53
N LEU A 19 38.29 45.99 12.65
CA LEU A 19 37.88 44.63 13.00
C LEU A 19 36.96 44.11 11.89
N VAL A 20 37.49 43.26 11.02
CA VAL A 20 36.66 42.45 10.12
C VAL A 20 36.05 41.37 11.00
N PHE A 21 34.81 41.58 11.47
CA PHE A 21 33.98 40.47 11.91
C PHE A 21 33.74 39.61 10.67
N THR A 22 34.50 38.51 10.57
CA THR A 22 34.14 37.40 9.70
C THR A 22 32.92 36.75 10.32
N SER A 23 31.74 37.27 9.97
CA SER A 23 30.49 36.53 10.15
C SER A 23 30.58 35.35 9.19
N CYS A 24 31.09 34.21 9.69
CA CYS A 24 30.60 32.93 9.22
C CYS A 24 29.11 32.95 9.55
N GLU A 25 28.30 33.35 8.57
CA GLU A 25 26.96 32.84 8.47
C GLU A 25 27.13 31.33 8.51
N SER A 26 26.88 30.75 9.68
CA SER A 26 26.65 29.33 9.80
C SER A 26 25.48 29.12 8.86
N ASN A 27 25.79 28.69 7.64
CA ASN A 27 24.83 28.10 6.75
C ASN A 27 24.28 26.94 7.58
N SER A 28 23.20 27.22 8.30
CA SER A 28 22.34 26.20 8.84
C SER A 28 21.96 25.45 7.58
N ASN A 29 22.63 24.32 7.36
CA ASN A 29 21.98 23.18 6.76
C ASN A 29 20.77 22.91 7.67
N GLU A 30 19.72 23.73 7.54
CA GLU A 30 18.39 23.22 7.57
C GLU A 30 18.43 22.13 6.51
N GLU A 31 18.57 20.89 6.97
CA GLU A 31 17.94 19.79 6.28
C GLU A 31 16.51 20.25 6.02
N LEU A 32 16.28 20.80 4.83
CA LEU A 32 14.98 20.81 4.20
C LEU A 32 14.56 19.34 4.28
N LEU A 33 13.75 19.02 5.30
CA LEU A 33 12.85 17.89 5.24
C LEU A 33 12.18 18.05 3.89
N ASN A 34 12.58 17.21 2.95
CA ASN A 34 12.06 17.24 1.59
C ASN A 34 10.63 16.72 1.72
N ASN A 35 9.72 17.63 2.10
CA ASN A 35 8.32 17.35 2.43
C ASN A 35 7.54 16.98 1.17
N ASP A 36 8.10 17.24 0.00
CA ASP A 36 7.52 16.83 -1.26
C ASP A 36 7.51 15.31 -1.40
N LEU A 37 6.40 14.80 -1.91
CA LEU A 37 6.24 13.40 -2.28
C LEU A 37 6.99 13.16 -3.58
N THR A 38 7.99 12.29 -3.52
CA THR A 38 8.68 11.85 -4.74
C THR A 38 7.81 10.84 -5.51
N THR A 39 8.04 10.72 -6.82
CA THR A 39 7.38 9.69 -7.64
C THR A 39 7.64 8.28 -7.12
N GLU A 40 8.85 8.01 -6.60
CA GLU A 40 9.18 6.71 -6.03
C GLU A 40 8.37 6.41 -4.77
N GLU A 41 8.20 7.39 -3.87
CA GLU A 41 7.35 7.24 -2.70
C GLU A 41 5.89 7.00 -3.07
N ALA A 42 5.36 7.74 -4.06
CA ALA A 42 4.00 7.51 -4.56
C ALA A 42 3.83 6.09 -5.12
N LEU A 43 4.79 5.61 -5.91
CA LEU A 43 4.79 4.23 -6.43
C LEU A 43 4.85 3.19 -5.32
N LYS A 44 5.55 3.45 -4.22
CA LYS A 44 5.57 2.55 -3.04
C LYS A 44 4.22 2.49 -2.33
N VAL A 45 3.54 3.64 -2.18
CA VAL A 45 2.17 3.68 -1.63
C VAL A 45 1.22 2.85 -2.49
N VAL A 46 1.31 2.99 -3.82
CA VAL A 46 0.48 2.21 -4.76
C VAL A 46 0.87 0.73 -4.75
N LEU A 47 2.16 0.40 -4.66
CA LEU A 47 2.64 -0.98 -4.58
C LEU A 47 2.13 -1.70 -3.32
N ALA A 48 2.21 -1.05 -2.15
CA ALA A 48 1.69 -1.62 -0.91
C ALA A 48 0.18 -1.86 -1.00
N ASP A 49 -0.53 -0.95 -1.66
CA ASP A 49 -1.95 -1.09 -1.92
C ASP A 49 -2.29 -2.27 -2.83
N ASP A 50 -1.59 -2.35 -3.94
CA ASP A 50 -1.67 -3.40 -4.95
C ASP A 50 -1.39 -4.79 -4.38
N ILE A 51 -0.33 -4.93 -3.56
CA ILE A 51 -0.01 -6.19 -2.84
C ILE A 51 -1.17 -6.60 -1.93
N SER A 52 -1.67 -5.69 -1.08
CA SER A 52 -2.79 -6.02 -0.18
C SER A 52 -4.07 -6.40 -0.94
N SER A 53 -4.30 -5.79 -2.12
CA SER A 53 -5.43 -6.16 -2.97
C SER A 53 -5.29 -7.55 -3.60
N ASP A 54 -4.07 -7.99 -3.91
CA ASP A 54 -3.83 -9.34 -4.42
C ASP A 54 -4.04 -10.39 -3.32
N VAL A 55 -3.70 -10.06 -2.07
CA VAL A 55 -4.02 -10.89 -0.90
C VAL A 55 -5.53 -10.96 -0.67
N ASP A 56 -6.25 -9.82 -0.74
CA ASP A 56 -7.71 -9.80 -0.67
C ASP A 56 -8.34 -10.71 -1.73
N ASP A 57 -7.88 -10.65 -2.99
CA ASP A 57 -8.43 -11.47 -4.08
C ASP A 57 -8.33 -12.97 -3.76
N VAL A 58 -7.20 -13.42 -3.19
CA VAL A 58 -6.98 -14.81 -2.74
C VAL A 58 -7.93 -15.20 -1.61
N ILE A 59 -8.09 -14.34 -0.59
CA ILE A 59 -9.00 -14.59 0.54
C ILE A 59 -10.46 -14.62 0.05
N GLU A 60 -10.79 -13.81 -0.96
CA GLU A 60 -12.12 -13.81 -1.55
C GLU A 60 -12.42 -15.07 -2.34
N ASP A 61 -11.45 -15.59 -3.09
CA ASP A 61 -11.58 -16.87 -3.76
C ASP A 61 -11.84 -18.00 -2.76
N ASP A 62 -11.15 -18.01 -1.61
CA ASP A 62 -11.42 -18.99 -0.54
C ASP A 62 -12.82 -18.86 0.04
N SER A 63 -13.29 -17.63 0.27
CA SER A 63 -14.60 -17.38 0.89
C SER A 63 -15.75 -18.00 0.10
N VAL A 64 -15.59 -18.13 -1.22
CA VAL A 64 -16.55 -18.79 -2.12
C VAL A 64 -16.51 -20.30 -1.97
N GLU A 65 -15.33 -20.90 -1.85
CA GLU A 65 -15.14 -22.35 -1.62
C GLU A 65 -15.55 -22.81 -0.23
N SER A 66 -15.46 -21.89 0.74
CA SER A 66 -15.72 -22.14 2.14
C SER A 66 -17.20 -22.43 2.47
N GLU A 67 -18.15 -22.38 1.52
CA GLU A 67 -19.61 -22.62 1.70
C GLU A 67 -20.32 -21.79 2.81
N LEU A 68 -19.59 -21.00 3.60
CA LEU A 68 -20.11 -20.04 4.57
C LEU A 68 -20.61 -18.77 3.90
N ALA A 69 -20.35 -18.57 2.61
CA ALA A 69 -20.82 -17.42 1.84
C ALA A 69 -21.76 -17.74 0.67
N SER A 70 -21.84 -19.01 0.20
CA SER A 70 -22.77 -19.43 -0.87
C SER A 70 -22.94 -20.96 -0.92
N ARG A 71 -24.15 -21.42 -1.30
CA ARG A 71 -24.48 -22.85 -1.47
C ARG A 71 -24.15 -23.28 -2.90
N GLY A 72 -23.03 -23.94 -3.12
CA GLY A 72 -22.77 -24.62 -4.39
C GLY A 72 -21.34 -25.15 -4.50
N THR A 73 -21.21 -26.38 -5.00
CA THR A 73 -19.94 -26.99 -5.41
C THR A 73 -19.22 -26.09 -6.41
N THR A 74 -18.12 -25.49 -5.98
CA THR A 74 -17.27 -24.63 -6.80
C THR A 74 -16.02 -25.37 -7.24
N THR A 75 -15.68 -25.24 -8.52
CA THR A 75 -14.32 -25.53 -9.01
C THR A 75 -13.37 -24.62 -8.27
N SER A 76 -12.32 -25.17 -7.66
CA SER A 76 -11.40 -24.38 -6.85
C SER A 76 -10.80 -23.24 -7.69
N ASN A 77 -10.90 -22.01 -7.18
CA ASN A 77 -10.31 -20.84 -7.80
C ASN A 77 -8.82 -20.70 -7.44
N HIS A 78 -8.35 -21.52 -6.51
CA HIS A 78 -6.97 -21.53 -6.09
C HIS A 78 -6.03 -22.17 -7.13
N PRO A 79 -4.75 -21.77 -7.14
CA PRO A 79 -3.75 -22.43 -7.96
C PRO A 79 -3.54 -23.89 -7.49
N SER A 80 -3.19 -24.78 -8.40
CA SER A 80 -3.06 -26.22 -8.12
C SER A 80 -1.95 -26.59 -7.13
N CYS A 81 -1.01 -25.67 -6.88
CA CYS A 81 0.08 -25.84 -5.91
C CYS A 81 -0.31 -25.40 -4.49
N LEU A 82 -1.51 -24.85 -4.28
CA LEU A 82 -1.98 -24.46 -2.97
C LEU A 82 -2.50 -25.69 -2.20
N GLU A 83 -2.01 -25.87 -0.97
CA GLU A 83 -2.61 -26.81 -0.02
C GLU A 83 -3.59 -26.06 0.90
N ARG A 84 -4.83 -26.53 0.95
CA ARG A 84 -5.91 -25.92 1.74
C ARG A 84 -6.33 -26.86 2.86
N THR A 85 -6.19 -26.41 4.11
CA THR A 85 -6.66 -27.16 5.28
C THR A 85 -7.80 -26.42 5.98
N VAL A 86 -8.70 -27.17 6.64
CA VAL A 86 -9.88 -26.62 7.32
C VAL A 86 -10.03 -27.24 8.69
N GLU A 87 -10.20 -26.40 9.69
CA GLU A 87 -10.49 -26.78 11.07
C GLU A 87 -11.79 -26.11 11.52
N ASN A 88 -12.79 -26.91 11.88
CA ASN A 88 -14.07 -26.35 12.34
C ASN A 88 -13.94 -25.79 13.77
N THR A 89 -14.56 -24.64 14.02
CA THR A 89 -14.69 -24.03 15.35
C THR A 89 -16.16 -23.99 15.77
N THR A 90 -16.44 -23.57 17.01
CA THR A 90 -17.82 -23.48 17.51
C THR A 90 -18.73 -22.60 16.66
N ASN A 91 -18.22 -21.45 16.19
CA ASN A 91 -18.99 -20.42 15.47
C ASN A 91 -18.52 -20.22 14.01
N GLY A 92 -17.74 -21.15 13.47
CA GLY A 92 -17.17 -20.99 12.14
C GLY A 92 -16.06 -21.99 11.87
N LYS A 93 -14.93 -21.52 11.31
CA LYS A 93 -13.77 -22.36 11.00
C LYS A 93 -12.52 -21.55 10.74
N ILE A 94 -11.38 -22.22 10.89
CA ILE A 94 -10.07 -21.72 10.51
C ILE A 94 -9.67 -22.43 9.23
N VAL A 95 -9.23 -21.67 8.23
CA VAL A 95 -8.73 -22.15 6.95
C VAL A 95 -7.28 -21.73 6.82
N THR A 96 -6.40 -22.69 6.52
CA THR A 96 -5.00 -22.39 6.18
C THR A 96 -4.78 -22.62 4.70
N LEU A 97 -4.27 -21.60 4.02
CA LEU A 97 -3.82 -21.66 2.64
C LEU A 97 -2.29 -21.68 2.64
N ASP A 98 -1.70 -22.84 2.38
CA ASP A 98 -0.24 -23.04 2.31
C ASP A 98 0.25 -23.08 0.85
N PHE A 99 1.02 -22.04 0.48
CA PHE A 99 1.61 -21.89 -0.85
C PHE A 99 3.02 -22.50 -0.95
N GLY A 100 3.50 -23.13 0.12
CA GLY A 100 4.85 -23.70 0.21
C GLY A 100 5.94 -22.66 -0.06
N ALA A 101 6.97 -23.05 -0.83
CA ALA A 101 8.07 -22.17 -1.19
C ALA A 101 7.73 -21.17 -2.32
N GLY A 102 6.57 -21.31 -2.96
CA GLY A 102 6.21 -20.51 -4.13
C GLY A 102 5.16 -21.18 -4.98
N CYS A 103 4.04 -20.48 -5.19
CA CYS A 103 2.91 -20.94 -5.97
C CYS A 103 2.34 -19.76 -6.77
N GLU A 104 2.33 -19.91 -8.10
CA GLU A 104 1.87 -18.86 -9.01
C GLU A 104 0.34 -18.85 -9.09
N GLY A 105 -0.26 -17.73 -8.68
CA GLY A 105 -1.70 -17.50 -8.79
C GLY A 105 -2.13 -17.03 -10.19
N LYS A 106 -3.44 -17.04 -10.44
CA LYS A 106 -4.05 -16.74 -11.76
C LYS A 106 -3.64 -15.40 -12.39
N LYS A 107 -3.28 -14.40 -11.59
CA LYS A 107 -2.88 -13.06 -12.05
C LYS A 107 -1.36 -12.91 -12.25
N GLY A 108 -0.58 -13.99 -12.17
CA GLY A 108 0.88 -14.03 -12.35
C GLY A 108 1.67 -13.59 -11.13
N ARG A 109 1.03 -13.52 -9.96
CA ARG A 109 1.71 -13.29 -8.67
C ARG A 109 2.19 -14.62 -8.11
N VAL A 110 3.39 -14.63 -7.57
CA VAL A 110 3.92 -15.76 -6.82
C VAL A 110 3.66 -15.51 -5.34
N PHE A 111 2.92 -16.42 -4.72
CA PHE A 111 2.66 -16.44 -3.29
C PHE A 111 3.53 -17.52 -2.64
N ALA A 112 4.10 -17.26 -1.47
CA ALA A 112 4.85 -18.26 -0.70
C ALA A 112 4.54 -18.11 0.78
N GLY A 113 4.67 -19.19 1.57
CA GLY A 113 4.25 -19.25 2.97
C GLY A 113 2.74 -19.46 3.12
N LYS A 114 2.17 -19.04 4.26
CA LYS A 114 0.77 -19.34 4.60
C LYS A 114 -0.07 -18.11 4.89
N ILE A 115 -1.33 -18.19 4.48
CA ILE A 115 -2.41 -17.31 4.95
C ILE A 115 -3.31 -18.13 5.87
N ILE A 116 -3.58 -17.62 7.06
CA ILE A 116 -4.48 -18.25 8.02
C ILE A 116 -5.71 -17.35 8.14
N ILE A 117 -6.88 -17.90 7.82
CA ILE A 117 -8.15 -17.18 7.78
C ILE A 117 -9.07 -17.78 8.82
N GLU A 118 -9.48 -16.98 9.79
CA GLU A 118 -10.53 -17.35 10.73
C GLU A 118 -11.85 -16.74 10.24
N TYR A 119 -12.79 -17.62 9.91
CA TYR A 119 -14.16 -17.26 9.54
C TYR A 119 -15.06 -17.40 10.76
N VAL A 120 -15.76 -16.32 11.08
CA VAL A 120 -16.75 -16.30 12.17
C VAL A 120 -18.11 -15.92 11.59
N ARG A 121 -19.13 -16.71 11.93
CA ARG A 121 -20.53 -16.41 11.62
C ARG A 121 -21.28 -16.22 12.92
N GLU A 122 -21.85 -15.05 13.09
CA GLU A 122 -22.73 -14.72 14.22
C GLU A 122 -24.04 -14.15 13.68
N ASN A 123 -25.13 -14.89 13.87
CA ASN A 123 -26.45 -14.54 13.31
C ASN A 123 -26.38 -14.32 11.78
N ASP A 124 -26.77 -13.13 11.31
CA ASP A 124 -26.69 -12.69 9.92
C ASP A 124 -25.37 -12.00 9.56
N SER A 125 -24.43 -11.88 10.50
CA SER A 125 -23.11 -11.30 10.29
C SER A 125 -22.08 -12.36 9.93
N PHE A 126 -21.19 -12.00 9.01
CA PHE A 126 -20.03 -12.78 8.63
C PHE A 126 -18.79 -11.89 8.69
N SER A 127 -17.83 -12.30 9.50
CA SER A 127 -16.53 -11.65 9.60
C SER A 127 -15.42 -12.64 9.29
N LYS A 128 -14.30 -12.11 8.83
CA LYS A 128 -13.06 -12.85 8.68
C LYS A 128 -11.90 -12.05 9.24
N THR A 129 -10.99 -12.73 9.92
CA THR A 129 -9.70 -12.23 10.39
C THR A 129 -8.61 -13.04 9.72
N VAL A 130 -7.53 -12.37 9.35
CA VAL A 130 -6.44 -12.97 8.56
C VAL A 130 -5.11 -12.65 9.21
N SER A 131 -4.29 -13.67 9.34
CA SER A 131 -2.89 -13.59 9.75
C SER A 131 -1.99 -14.35 8.76
N PHE A 132 -0.69 -14.15 8.90
CA PHE A 132 0.31 -14.64 7.96
C PHE A 132 1.40 -15.44 8.70
N GLU A 133 1.88 -16.52 8.09
CA GLU A 133 3.03 -17.29 8.57
C GLU A 133 4.06 -17.42 7.45
N ASN A 134 5.22 -16.76 7.61
CA ASN A 134 6.29 -16.71 6.61
C ASN A 134 5.80 -16.34 5.19
N PHE A 135 4.78 -15.48 5.11
CA PHE A 135 4.09 -15.20 3.86
C PHE A 135 4.78 -14.12 3.04
N SER A 136 4.78 -14.27 1.71
CA SER A 136 5.26 -13.25 0.79
C SER A 136 4.51 -13.23 -0.53
N VAL A 137 4.50 -12.06 -1.17
CA VAL A 137 3.96 -11.84 -2.52
C VAL A 137 5.08 -11.31 -3.41
N ASN A 138 5.46 -12.07 -4.43
CA ASN A 138 6.60 -11.78 -5.30
C ASN A 138 7.86 -11.42 -4.48
N GLY A 139 8.20 -12.22 -3.47
CA GLY A 139 9.36 -12.00 -2.61
C GLY A 139 9.23 -10.88 -1.57
N ASN A 140 8.16 -10.09 -1.59
CA ASN A 140 7.90 -9.07 -0.56
C ASN A 140 7.22 -9.75 0.64
N ALA A 141 7.91 -9.81 1.78
CA ALA A 141 7.40 -10.45 2.97
C ALA A 141 6.27 -9.62 3.60
N ILE A 142 5.25 -10.29 4.14
CA ILE A 142 4.06 -9.66 4.71
C ILE A 142 3.86 -10.19 6.13
N GLU A 143 3.73 -9.26 7.06
CA GLU A 143 3.41 -9.52 8.47
C GLU A 143 2.24 -8.65 8.91
N GLY A 144 1.64 -8.96 10.06
CA GLY A 144 0.45 -8.27 10.58
C GLY A 144 -0.83 -9.01 10.24
N GLY A 145 -1.90 -8.27 9.96
CA GLY A 145 -3.20 -8.87 9.71
C GLY A 145 -4.16 -8.01 8.89
N MET A 146 -5.21 -8.69 8.43
CA MET A 146 -6.32 -8.08 7.71
C MET A 146 -7.63 -8.58 8.31
N SER A 147 -8.71 -7.83 8.12
CA SER A 147 -10.04 -8.30 8.43
C SER A 147 -11.03 -7.82 7.38
N ALA A 148 -12.16 -8.50 7.28
CA ALA A 148 -13.25 -7.98 6.50
C ALA A 148 -14.62 -8.36 7.08
N THR A 149 -15.59 -7.50 6.84
CA THR A 149 -17.01 -7.74 7.07
C THR A 149 -17.75 -7.65 5.75
N LYS A 150 -18.90 -8.33 5.67
CA LYS A 150 -19.75 -8.34 4.48
C LYS A 150 -21.17 -7.95 4.85
N VAL A 151 -21.79 -7.12 4.02
CA VAL A 151 -23.25 -6.98 3.96
C VAL A 151 -23.77 -7.60 2.67
N LYS A 152 -24.96 -8.19 2.71
CA LYS A 152 -25.58 -8.82 1.54
C LYS A 152 -25.96 -7.79 0.49
N GLU A 153 -26.46 -6.64 0.95
CA GLU A 153 -26.99 -5.57 0.14
C GLU A 153 -26.75 -4.25 0.88
N ASN A 154 -26.14 -3.28 0.20
CA ASN A 154 -26.00 -1.91 0.69
C ASN A 154 -27.23 -1.07 0.27
N THR A 155 -27.19 0.25 0.48
CA THR A 155 -28.30 1.14 0.12
C THR A 155 -28.58 1.21 -1.38
N ASN A 156 -27.65 0.78 -2.23
CA ASN A 156 -27.77 0.78 -3.68
C ASN A 156 -28.26 -0.57 -4.24
N GLY A 157 -28.56 -1.56 -3.39
CA GLY A 157 -28.94 -2.89 -3.85
C GLY A 157 -27.74 -3.81 -4.15
N ASN A 158 -26.51 -3.39 -3.83
CA ASN A 158 -25.29 -4.10 -4.23
C ASN A 158 -24.63 -4.84 -3.06
N PRO A 159 -24.01 -6.01 -3.29
CA PRO A 159 -23.14 -6.63 -2.29
C PRO A 159 -21.93 -5.76 -1.97
N GLU A 160 -21.64 -5.58 -0.69
CA GLU A 160 -20.58 -4.70 -0.22
C GLU A 160 -19.75 -5.36 0.89
N ARG A 161 -18.44 -5.07 0.86
CA ARG A 161 -17.48 -5.57 1.83
C ARG A 161 -16.58 -4.46 2.33
N THR A 162 -16.37 -4.42 3.63
CA THR A 162 -15.41 -3.51 4.27
C THR A 162 -14.17 -4.31 4.65
N HIS A 163 -13.02 -3.90 4.16
CA HIS A 163 -11.71 -4.50 4.41
C HIS A 163 -10.89 -3.56 5.28
N THR A 164 -10.37 -4.06 6.38
CA THR A 164 -9.38 -3.35 7.22
C THR A 164 -8.03 -4.03 7.07
N VAL A 165 -6.97 -3.23 6.96
CA VAL A 165 -5.59 -3.71 6.81
C VAL A 165 -4.71 -3.06 7.87
N ASP A 166 -3.84 -3.85 8.49
CA ASP A 166 -2.74 -3.40 9.34
C ASP A 166 -1.58 -4.37 9.13
N ILE A 167 -0.75 -4.10 8.11
CA ILE A 167 0.33 -5.00 7.67
C ILE A 167 1.65 -4.27 7.56
N THR A 168 2.74 -5.01 7.72
CA THR A 168 4.09 -4.57 7.38
C THR A 168 4.55 -5.35 6.16
N ILE A 169 5.00 -4.62 5.13
CA ILE A 169 5.56 -5.19 3.90
C ILE A 169 7.06 -4.92 3.91
N THR A 170 7.86 -5.99 3.87
CA THR A 170 9.31 -5.90 3.68
C THR A 170 9.63 -6.19 2.22
N LEU A 171 10.08 -5.18 1.49
CA LEU A 171 10.47 -5.29 0.09
C LEU A 171 11.75 -6.12 -0.06
N GLU A 172 12.00 -6.67 -1.24
CA GLU A 172 13.25 -7.39 -1.56
C GLU A 172 14.52 -6.53 -1.34
N SER A 173 14.38 -5.20 -1.42
CA SER A 173 15.45 -4.25 -1.10
C SER A 173 15.79 -4.17 0.40
N GLY A 174 14.97 -4.78 1.27
CA GLY A 174 15.04 -4.66 2.73
C GLY A 174 14.32 -3.42 3.30
N GLU A 175 13.70 -2.60 2.45
CA GLU A 175 12.87 -1.49 2.90
C GLU A 175 11.52 -1.99 3.45
N THR A 176 11.08 -1.40 4.56
CA THR A 176 9.80 -1.72 5.19
C THR A 176 8.77 -0.62 4.96
N ILE A 177 7.53 -1.04 4.71
CA ILE A 177 6.36 -0.18 4.57
C ILE A 177 5.26 -0.74 5.47
N VAL A 178 4.89 0.00 6.50
CA VAL A 178 3.69 -0.29 7.28
C VAL A 178 2.50 0.30 6.55
N LYS A 179 1.47 -0.49 6.28
CA LYS A 179 0.22 -0.04 5.65
C LYS A 179 -0.95 -0.29 6.60
N LYS A 180 -1.66 0.78 6.94
CA LYS A 180 -2.88 0.72 7.76
C LYS A 180 -4.03 1.45 7.10
N GLY A 181 -5.22 0.86 7.04
CA GLY A 181 -6.36 1.53 6.42
C GLY A 181 -7.63 0.72 6.35
N GLU A 182 -8.63 1.30 5.72
CA GLU A 182 -9.92 0.70 5.49
C GLU A 182 -10.39 0.98 4.06
N LYS A 183 -10.92 -0.03 3.38
CA LYS A 183 -11.57 0.13 2.08
C LYS A 183 -12.91 -0.56 2.04
N VAL A 184 -13.85 0.08 1.37
CA VAL A 184 -15.15 -0.51 1.04
C VAL A 184 -15.13 -0.90 -0.44
N LYS A 185 -15.49 -2.15 -0.74
CA LYS A 185 -15.62 -2.69 -2.10
C LYS A 185 -17.09 -3.02 -2.35
N GLU A 186 -17.72 -2.26 -3.23
CA GLU A 186 -19.08 -2.48 -3.72
C GLU A 186 -19.04 -3.22 -5.06
N LYS A 187 -19.74 -4.35 -5.18
CA LYS A 187 -19.88 -5.08 -6.46
C LYS A 187 -21.04 -4.51 -7.25
N ILE A 188 -20.75 -3.81 -8.35
CA ILE A 188 -21.75 -3.14 -9.20
C ILE A 188 -22.12 -3.92 -10.47
N ALA A 189 -21.37 -4.99 -10.80
CA ALA A 189 -21.70 -5.94 -11.86
C ALA A 189 -21.10 -7.33 -11.55
N GLY A 190 -21.62 -8.38 -12.19
CA GLY A 190 -21.17 -9.77 -11.99
C GLY A 190 -21.73 -10.44 -10.72
N ALA A 191 -22.75 -9.86 -10.09
CA ALA A 191 -23.36 -10.46 -8.90
C ALA A 191 -24.22 -11.70 -9.23
N ASP A 192 -24.80 -11.73 -10.43
CA ASP A 192 -25.71 -12.78 -10.89
C ASP A 192 -24.99 -13.94 -11.61
N THR A 193 -23.69 -13.79 -11.88
CA THR A 193 -22.86 -14.75 -12.59
C THR A 193 -21.90 -15.46 -11.63
N LYS A 194 -21.51 -16.68 -12.00
CA LYS A 194 -20.49 -17.45 -11.26
C LYS A 194 -19.08 -17.13 -11.71
N ASP A 195 -18.94 -16.71 -12.97
CA ASP A 195 -17.67 -16.24 -13.48
C ASP A 195 -17.33 -14.92 -12.77
N ARG A 196 -16.08 -14.74 -12.37
CA ARG A 196 -15.62 -13.47 -11.81
C ARG A 196 -15.11 -12.54 -12.90
N GLY A 197 -14.90 -13.03 -14.12
CA GLY A 197 -14.37 -12.27 -15.25
C GLY A 197 -15.16 -11.00 -15.59
N ASP A 198 -16.47 -11.00 -15.34
CA ASP A 198 -17.38 -9.87 -15.55
C ASP A 198 -17.64 -9.04 -14.28
N ASP A 199 -16.98 -9.37 -13.16
CA ASP A 199 -17.11 -8.61 -11.92
C ASP A 199 -16.55 -7.20 -12.08
N VAL A 200 -17.35 -6.21 -11.68
CA VAL A 200 -16.95 -4.80 -11.60
C VAL A 200 -17.18 -4.31 -10.18
N PHE A 201 -16.16 -3.64 -9.63
CA PHE A 201 -16.19 -3.08 -8.30
C PHE A 201 -15.96 -1.58 -8.30
N LEU A 202 -16.65 -0.88 -7.40
CA LEU A 202 -16.30 0.46 -6.94
C LEU A 202 -15.64 0.35 -5.58
N ILE A 203 -14.52 1.05 -5.41
CA ILE A 203 -13.72 1.00 -4.18
C ILE A 203 -13.62 2.40 -3.61
N SER A 204 -13.97 2.55 -2.34
CA SER A 204 -13.78 3.78 -1.55
C SER A 204 -12.97 3.47 -0.29
N GLY A 205 -12.55 4.51 0.44
CA GLY A 205 -11.80 4.38 1.67
C GLY A 205 -10.45 5.08 1.65
N PHE A 206 -9.56 4.67 2.54
CA PHE A 206 -8.31 5.36 2.83
C PHE A 206 -7.25 4.43 3.42
N TRP A 207 -6.00 4.83 3.33
CA TRP A 207 -4.91 4.17 4.04
C TRP A 207 -3.76 5.13 4.31
N GLU A 208 -2.91 4.73 5.23
CA GLU A 208 -1.64 5.37 5.55
C GLU A 208 -0.51 4.36 5.28
N SER A 209 0.59 4.85 4.71
CA SER A 209 1.83 4.11 4.51
C SER A 209 2.96 4.80 5.25
N VAL A 210 3.63 4.10 6.16
CA VAL A 210 4.74 4.62 6.97
C VAL A 210 6.00 3.85 6.62
N ASN A 211 7.07 4.55 6.24
CA ASN A 211 8.36 3.92 5.99
C ASN A 211 9.14 3.71 7.30
N LYS A 212 10.29 3.04 7.23
CA LYS A 212 11.19 2.82 8.38
C LYS A 212 11.66 4.09 9.11
N ASN A 213 11.61 5.25 8.45
CA ASN A 213 12.03 6.53 9.04
C ASN A 213 10.88 7.23 9.78
N GLY A 214 9.66 6.69 9.74
CA GLY A 214 8.46 7.30 10.31
C GLY A 214 7.76 8.29 9.36
N ASP A 215 8.18 8.40 8.10
CA ASP A 215 7.55 9.29 7.14
C ASP A 215 6.22 8.71 6.67
N ALA A 216 5.12 9.27 7.20
CA ALA A 216 3.77 8.88 6.86
C ALA A 216 3.29 9.53 5.54
N LYS A 217 2.72 8.71 4.67
CA LYS A 217 1.98 9.11 3.47
C LYS A 217 0.54 8.64 3.61
N LYS A 218 -0.42 9.56 3.54
CA LYS A 218 -1.85 9.25 3.58
C LYS A 218 -2.40 9.20 2.17
N ALA A 219 -3.36 8.32 1.95
CA ALA A 219 -4.06 8.15 0.70
C ALA A 219 -5.56 8.12 1.00
N GLN A 220 -6.31 9.02 0.38
CA GLN A 220 -7.75 9.13 0.51
C GLN A 220 -8.37 8.98 -0.88
N ILE A 221 -9.27 8.01 -1.06
CA ILE A 221 -10.02 7.90 -2.30
C ILE A 221 -11.06 9.03 -2.33
N THR A 222 -10.94 9.96 -3.28
CA THR A 222 -11.85 11.11 -3.45
C THR A 222 -12.87 10.87 -4.55
N THR A 223 -12.52 10.04 -5.54
CA THR A 223 -13.45 9.48 -6.53
C THR A 223 -13.28 7.97 -6.53
N SER A 224 -14.38 7.23 -6.32
CA SER A 224 -14.34 5.76 -6.20
C SER A 224 -13.51 5.12 -7.31
N LEU A 225 -12.59 4.25 -6.91
CA LEU A 225 -11.74 3.53 -7.84
C LEU A 225 -12.55 2.43 -8.50
N ARG A 226 -12.54 2.38 -9.83
CA ARG A 226 -13.17 1.32 -10.60
C ARG A 226 -12.17 0.21 -10.84
N ARG A 227 -12.51 -1.00 -10.40
CA ARG A 227 -11.74 -2.22 -10.68
C ARG A 227 -12.61 -3.20 -11.43
N GLU A 228 -12.15 -3.59 -12.61
CA GLU A 228 -12.77 -4.64 -13.41
C GLU A 228 -11.92 -5.90 -13.27
N TYR A 229 -12.53 -7.04 -12.95
CA TYR A 229 -11.75 -8.25 -12.67
C TYR A 229 -10.96 -8.75 -13.89
N ALA A 230 -11.50 -8.54 -15.09
CA ALA A 230 -10.80 -8.78 -16.35
C ALA A 230 -9.55 -7.90 -16.53
N CYS A 231 -9.49 -6.75 -15.86
CA CYS A 231 -8.34 -5.86 -15.90
C CYS A 231 -7.40 -6.11 -14.72
N LYS A 232 -6.10 -6.08 -15.01
CA LYS A 232 -5.04 -6.22 -14.01
C LYS A 232 -4.85 -4.96 -13.16
N TYR A 233 -5.31 -3.81 -13.65
CA TYR A 233 -5.08 -2.49 -13.07
C TYR A 233 -6.41 -1.86 -12.67
N ILE A 234 -6.35 -0.82 -11.84
CA ILE A 234 -7.49 0.08 -11.61
C ILE A 234 -7.67 0.86 -12.91
N VAL A 235 -8.90 0.90 -13.42
CA VAL A 235 -9.18 1.50 -14.74
C VAL A 235 -9.55 2.97 -14.66
N SER A 236 -10.04 3.43 -13.51
CA SER A 236 -10.35 4.85 -13.27
C SER A 236 -10.54 5.15 -11.78
N GLY A 237 -10.58 6.45 -11.46
CA GLY A 237 -10.81 6.97 -10.12
C GLY A 237 -9.62 7.77 -9.60
N VAL A 238 -9.82 8.43 -8.45
CA VAL A 238 -8.90 9.46 -7.96
C VAL A 238 -8.56 9.24 -6.48
N VAL A 239 -7.28 9.33 -6.17
CA VAL A 239 -6.73 9.28 -4.81
C VAL A 239 -5.98 10.56 -4.51
N GLU A 240 -6.35 11.24 -3.42
CA GLU A 240 -5.52 12.30 -2.84
C GLU A 240 -4.43 11.66 -1.99
N LEU A 241 -3.17 11.95 -2.30
CA LEU A 241 -2.01 11.58 -1.49
C LEU A 241 -1.56 12.80 -0.68
N THR A 242 -1.20 12.60 0.60
CA THR A 242 -0.67 13.65 1.46
C THR A 242 0.61 13.19 2.13
N LYS A 243 1.65 14.03 2.11
CA LYS A 243 2.90 13.87 2.86
C LYS A 243 3.19 15.17 3.60
N GLY A 244 3.15 15.14 4.93
CA GLY A 244 3.21 16.37 5.73
C GLY A 244 2.06 17.31 5.37
N THR A 245 2.38 18.50 4.85
CA THR A 245 1.41 19.49 4.37
C THR A 245 1.16 19.42 2.86
N SER A 246 2.01 18.72 2.10
CA SER A 246 1.94 18.68 0.65
C SER A 246 0.90 17.66 0.17
N LYS A 247 0.04 18.08 -0.77
CA LYS A 247 -0.98 17.25 -1.41
C LYS A 247 -0.65 16.93 -2.86
N TYR A 248 -1.08 15.75 -3.28
CA TYR A 248 -0.95 15.26 -4.65
C TYR A 248 -2.21 14.53 -5.06
N VAL A 249 -2.55 14.58 -6.33
CA VAL A 249 -3.70 13.88 -6.91
C VAL A 249 -3.17 12.78 -7.80
N LEU A 250 -3.49 11.53 -7.47
CA LEU A 250 -3.24 10.35 -8.29
C LEU A 250 -4.53 9.99 -9.03
N ASP A 251 -4.51 10.09 -10.36
CA ASP A 251 -5.62 9.74 -11.24
C ASP A 251 -5.27 8.49 -12.07
N PHE A 252 -6.14 7.49 -12.01
CA PHE A 252 -5.97 6.19 -12.68
C PHE A 252 -6.50 6.15 -14.13
N GLY A 253 -7.03 7.25 -14.65
CA GLY A 253 -7.43 7.36 -16.06
C GLY A 253 -8.93 7.21 -16.30
N ASP A 254 -9.27 6.91 -17.55
CA ASP A 254 -10.61 7.10 -18.13
C ASP A 254 -11.45 5.83 -18.26
N GLY A 255 -10.96 4.69 -17.78
CA GLY A 255 -11.56 3.37 -17.97
C GLY A 255 -10.75 2.45 -18.87
N SER A 256 -9.67 2.94 -19.50
CA SER A 256 -8.74 2.12 -20.28
C SER A 256 -8.02 1.11 -19.38
N CYS A 257 -7.94 -0.15 -19.82
CA CYS A 257 -7.16 -1.18 -19.11
C CYS A 257 -5.69 -1.10 -19.50
N ASP A 258 -4.98 -0.14 -18.93
CA ASP A 258 -3.54 0.03 -19.08
C ASP A 258 -2.84 0.14 -17.71
N ASN A 259 -1.53 0.34 -17.72
CA ASN A 259 -0.70 0.45 -16.53
C ASN A 259 -0.27 1.88 -16.25
N LEU A 260 -1.04 2.87 -16.70
CA LEU A 260 -0.72 4.28 -16.58
C LEU A 260 -1.58 4.92 -15.49
N ALA A 261 -1.00 5.93 -14.86
CA ALA A 261 -1.70 6.84 -13.98
C ALA A 261 -1.00 8.20 -14.07
N THR A 262 -1.65 9.26 -13.62
CA THR A 262 -1.03 10.59 -13.54
C THR A 262 -0.98 11.05 -12.10
N ILE A 263 0.13 11.68 -11.73
CA ILE A 263 0.27 12.39 -10.46
C ILE A 263 0.35 13.89 -10.73
N THR A 264 -0.52 14.64 -10.06
CA THR A 264 -0.58 16.10 -10.13
C THR A 264 -0.22 16.68 -8.77
N ASP A 265 0.73 17.62 -8.74
CA ASP A 265 1.07 18.33 -7.51
C ASP A 265 0.21 19.59 -7.27
N GLU A 266 0.40 20.26 -6.14
CA GLU A 266 -0.34 21.47 -5.79
C GLU A 266 -0.12 22.64 -6.77
N ALA A 267 1.00 22.64 -7.51
CA ALA A 267 1.29 23.63 -8.54
C ALA A 267 0.62 23.30 -9.89
N GLY A 268 -0.12 22.19 -9.97
CA GLY A 268 -0.77 21.71 -11.19
C GLY A 268 0.18 21.04 -12.18
N ARG A 269 1.41 20.71 -11.77
CA ARG A 269 2.35 19.97 -12.64
C ARG A 269 1.93 18.51 -12.67
N VAL A 270 1.70 18.01 -13.88
CA VAL A 270 1.26 16.63 -14.13
C VAL A 270 2.46 15.79 -14.57
N LYS A 271 2.56 14.59 -14.01
CA LYS A 271 3.53 13.57 -14.43
C LYS A 271 2.83 12.23 -14.61
N GLU A 272 3.04 11.62 -15.77
CA GLU A 272 2.62 10.23 -15.99
C GLU A 272 3.54 9.27 -15.22
N ILE A 273 2.93 8.27 -14.60
CA ILE A 273 3.63 7.19 -13.91
C ILE A 273 3.17 5.85 -14.45
N THR A 274 4.11 4.93 -14.57
CA THR A 274 3.83 3.55 -14.98
C THR A 274 3.73 2.66 -13.75
N LEU A 275 2.56 2.06 -13.55
CA LEU A 275 2.31 1.07 -12.50
C LEU A 275 3.13 -0.19 -12.76
N LYS A 276 3.53 -0.87 -11.68
CA LYS A 276 4.45 -2.04 -11.78
C LYS A 276 3.83 -3.11 -12.70
N ASN A 277 4.57 -3.44 -13.76
CA ASN A 277 4.14 -4.44 -14.73
C ASN A 277 3.94 -5.82 -14.08
N ARG A 278 2.71 -6.32 -14.17
CA ARG A 278 2.35 -7.69 -13.83
C ARG A 278 2.70 -8.61 -15.01
N LYS A 279 4.01 -8.80 -15.28
CA LYS A 279 4.51 -9.63 -16.39
C LYS A 279 3.95 -11.05 -16.26
N ARG A 280 3.31 -11.55 -17.32
CA ARG A 280 3.14 -13.00 -17.53
C ARG A 280 4.48 -13.49 -18.09
N LYS A 281 5.10 -14.51 -17.48
CA LYS A 281 6.09 -15.29 -18.23
C LYS A 281 5.38 -16.13 -19.28
#